data_AF-A0A672FX36-F1
#
_entry.id   AF-A0A672FX36-F1
#
_cell.length_a   1.000
_cell.length_b   1.000
_cell.length_c   1.000
_cell.angle_alpha   90.00
_cell.angle_beta   90.00
_cell.angle_gamma   90.00
#
_symmetry.space_group_name_H-M   'P 1'
#
loop_
_entity.id
_entity.type
_entity.pdbx_description
1 polymer ?
#
loop_
_entity_poly.entity_id
_entity_poly.type
_entity_poly.pdbx_seq_one_letter_code
_entity_poly.pdbx_strand_id
1 'polypeptide(L)'
;CVYNVRPECESDRDCKGKQKCCKNQCGPLCADPLPIKDEVKPGVCPRLPFSRHVVCPHVLPECEKDYECKGEKKCCKNQCGAVCTSPDLSKT
;
A
#
# COMPACT_ATOMS: atom_id res chain seq x y z
N CYS A 1 -23.18 18.18 6.22
CA CYS A 1 -23.12 17.99 7.68
C CYS A 1 -24.07 18.98 8.30
N VAL A 2 -24.98 18.56 9.18
CA VAL A 2 -25.80 19.52 9.94
C VAL A 2 -24.82 20.34 10.78
N TYR A 3 -24.86 21.66 10.68
CA TYR A 3 -24.08 22.53 11.57
C TYR A 3 -24.44 22.12 13.01
N ASN A 4 -23.46 21.75 13.84
CA ASN A 4 -23.57 21.16 15.20
C ASN A 4 -23.50 19.63 15.35
N VAL A 5 -22.59 18.96 14.62
CA VAL A 5 -22.19 17.59 14.99
C VAL A 5 -21.10 17.68 16.06
N ARG A 6 -21.38 17.15 17.27
CA ARG A 6 -20.36 17.00 18.32
C ARG A 6 -19.33 15.94 17.87
N PRO A 7 -18.02 16.19 18.00
CA PRO A 7 -16.99 15.19 17.69
C PRO A 7 -17.17 13.93 18.54
N GLU A 8 -17.04 12.75 17.92
CA GLU A 8 -17.17 11.47 18.61
C GLU A 8 -15.88 11.10 19.36
N CYS A 9 -14.73 11.54 18.85
CA CYS A 9 -13.39 11.29 19.39
C CYS A 9 -12.48 12.51 19.18
N GLU A 10 -11.44 12.64 20.01
CA GLU A 10 -10.32 13.56 19.79
C GLU A 10 -9.04 12.81 19.40
N SER A 11 -8.93 11.55 19.82
CA SER A 11 -7.80 10.66 19.58
C SER A 11 -8.24 9.21 19.38
N ASP A 12 -7.35 8.37 18.85
CA ASP A 12 -7.58 6.92 18.70
C ASP A 12 -7.98 6.22 20.02
N ARG A 13 -7.58 6.78 21.17
CA ARG A 13 -7.86 6.20 22.50
C ARG A 13 -9.31 6.34 22.93
N ASP A 14 -10.04 7.27 22.33
CA ASP A 14 -11.47 7.49 22.63
C ASP A 14 -12.35 6.46 21.92
N CYS A 15 -11.79 5.77 20.91
CA CYS A 15 -12.49 4.79 20.11
C CYS A 15 -12.43 3.38 20.70
N LYS A 16 -13.47 2.57 20.44
CA LYS A 16 -13.55 1.22 21.00
C LYS A 16 -12.66 0.25 20.23
N GLY A 17 -11.93 -0.59 20.97
CA GLY A 17 -11.16 -1.69 20.39
C GLY A 17 -10.04 -1.21 19.47
N LYS A 18 -10.12 -1.55 18.19
CA LYS A 18 -9.09 -1.23 17.17
C LYS A 18 -9.43 0.01 16.32
N GLN A 19 -10.58 0.64 16.58
CA GLN A 19 -11.04 1.80 15.83
C GLN A 19 -10.07 2.98 15.96
N LYS A 20 -10.06 3.83 14.93
CA LYS A 20 -9.18 4.99 14.78
C LYS A 20 -10.01 6.25 14.70
N CYS A 21 -9.48 7.36 15.22
CA CYS A 21 -10.15 8.64 15.16
C CYS A 21 -9.84 9.35 13.84
N CYS A 22 -10.81 9.39 12.94
CA CYS A 22 -10.65 9.88 11.57
C CYS A 22 -11.40 11.19 11.36
N LYS A 23 -10.72 12.21 10.81
CA LYS A 23 -11.36 13.50 10.48
C LYS A 23 -12.05 13.42 9.13
N ASN A 24 -13.36 13.65 9.09
CA ASN A 24 -14.09 13.86 7.84
C ASN A 24 -14.61 15.32 7.75
N GLN A 25 -15.36 15.63 6.69
CA GLN A 25 -15.93 16.96 6.46
C GLN A 25 -16.98 17.38 7.53
N CYS A 26 -17.46 16.46 8.34
CA CYS A 26 -18.48 16.65 9.38
C CYS A 26 -17.94 16.61 10.81
N GLY A 27 -16.67 16.25 11.02
CA GLY A 27 -16.03 16.12 12.33
C GLY A 27 -15.24 14.81 12.48
N PRO A 28 -14.44 14.67 13.55
CA PRO A 28 -13.77 13.43 13.86
C PRO A 28 -14.77 12.36 14.34
N LEU A 29 -14.68 11.18 13.74
CA LEU A 29 -15.46 10.00 14.09
C LEU A 29 -14.58 8.77 14.30
N CYS A 30 -15.08 7.80 15.05
CA CYS A 30 -14.42 6.50 15.17
C CYS A 30 -14.75 5.63 13.96
N ALA A 31 -13.71 5.18 13.25
CA ALA A 31 -13.86 4.31 12.09
C ALA A 31 -12.96 3.08 12.25
N ASP A 32 -13.39 1.96 11.68
CA ASP A 32 -12.52 0.78 11.59
C ASP A 32 -11.31 1.10 10.71
N PRO A 33 -10.09 0.68 11.12
CA PRO A 33 -8.92 0.87 10.29
C PRO A 33 -9.10 0.10 8.99
N LEU A 34 -8.72 0.73 7.88
CA LEU A 34 -8.64 0.01 6.61
C LEU A 34 -7.66 -1.16 6.77
N PRO A 35 -7.97 -2.34 6.21
CA PRO A 35 -7.06 -3.46 6.24
C PRO A 35 -5.75 -3.04 5.56
N ILE A 36 -4.66 -3.01 6.33
CA ILE A 36 -3.32 -2.84 5.77
C ILE A 36 -3.04 -4.13 5.03
N LYS A 37 -3.09 -4.08 3.69
CA LYS A 37 -2.78 -5.23 2.86
C LYS A 37 -1.28 -5.42 2.75
N ASP A 38 -0.51 -5.53 3.84
CA ASP A 38 0.93 -5.87 3.74
C ASP A 38 1.16 -7.35 3.38
N GLU A 39 0.34 -7.89 2.48
CA GLU A 39 0.46 -9.25 1.96
C GLU A 39 1.66 -9.32 1.03
N VAL A 40 2.73 -9.94 1.52
CA VAL A 40 3.81 -10.45 0.68
C VAL A 40 3.26 -11.64 -0.08
N LYS A 41 3.20 -11.54 -1.40
CA LYS A 41 2.70 -12.64 -2.23
C LYS A 41 3.74 -13.75 -2.35
N PRO A 42 3.32 -15.02 -2.51
CA PRO A 42 4.24 -16.14 -2.69
C PRO A 42 5.24 -15.94 -3.83
N GLY A 43 6.42 -16.57 -3.70
CA GLY A 43 7.51 -16.48 -4.67
C GLY A 43 8.44 -15.28 -4.48
N VAL A 44 9.47 -15.20 -5.33
CA VAL A 44 10.47 -14.13 -5.30
C VAL A 44 10.46 -13.33 -6.60
N CYS A 45 11.04 -12.13 -6.57
CA CYS A 45 11.21 -11.36 -7.80
C CYS A 45 12.13 -12.10 -8.77
N PRO A 46 11.73 -12.24 -10.05
CA PRO A 46 12.60 -12.84 -11.05
C PRO A 46 13.87 -11.99 -11.21
N ARG A 47 14.93 -12.60 -11.71
CA ARG A 47 16.14 -11.84 -12.08
C ARG A 47 15.81 -10.91 -13.24
N LEU A 48 15.56 -9.65 -12.93
CA LEU A 48 15.38 -8.61 -13.93
C LEU A 48 16.73 -8.28 -14.58
N PRO A 49 16.80 -8.04 -15.89
CA PRO A 49 18.03 -7.66 -16.55
C PRO A 49 18.49 -6.30 -16.01
N PHE A 50 19.65 -6.31 -15.35
CA PHE A 50 20.32 -5.11 -14.85
C PHE A 50 21.42 -4.73 -15.84
N SER A 51 21.26 -3.60 -16.52
CA SER A 51 22.26 -3.09 -17.46
C SER A 51 22.88 -1.81 -16.89
N ARG A 52 24.22 -1.76 -16.80
CA ARG A 52 24.94 -0.59 -16.24
C ARG A 52 24.70 0.72 -17.02
N HIS A 53 24.20 0.64 -18.25
CA HIS A 53 23.93 1.79 -19.13
C HIS A 53 22.44 2.15 -19.24
N VAL A 54 21.60 1.70 -18.29
CA VAL A 54 20.17 2.03 -18.33
C VAL A 54 19.99 3.50 -17.96
N VAL A 55 19.54 4.30 -18.91
CA VAL A 55 18.99 5.63 -18.65
C VAL A 55 17.54 5.44 -18.24
N CYS A 56 17.24 5.66 -16.98
CA CYS A 56 15.88 5.65 -16.49
C CYS A 56 15.20 6.94 -16.92
N PRO A 57 14.13 6.89 -17.73
CA PRO A 57 13.27 8.07 -17.86
C PRO A 57 12.75 8.43 -16.46
N HIS A 58 12.31 9.67 -16.25
CA HIS A 58 11.56 10.02 -15.03
C HIS A 58 10.21 9.27 -15.03
N VAL A 59 10.25 7.98 -14.70
CA VAL A 59 9.10 7.10 -14.61
C VAL A 59 8.80 6.91 -13.13
N LEU A 60 7.59 7.25 -12.72
CA LEU A 60 7.11 6.91 -11.39
C LEU A 60 7.04 5.37 -11.27
N PRO A 61 7.38 4.79 -10.11
CA PRO A 61 7.24 3.35 -9.91
C PRO A 61 5.77 2.92 -10.12
N GLU A 62 5.55 1.78 -10.77
CA GLU A 62 4.20 1.23 -11.01
C GLU A 62 3.53 0.78 -9.71
N CYS A 63 4.34 0.36 -8.74
CA CYS A 63 3.91 -0.18 -7.46
C CYS A 63 4.96 0.11 -6.38
N GLU A 64 4.56 0.04 -5.12
CA GLU A 64 5.45 0.02 -3.96
C GLU A 64 5.43 -1.36 -3.27
N LYS A 65 4.27 -2.04 -3.29
CA LYS A 65 4.03 -3.29 -2.56
C LYS A 65 3.27 -4.31 -3.41
N ASP A 66 3.42 -5.59 -3.07
CA ASP A 66 2.85 -6.70 -3.83
C ASP A 66 1.32 -6.60 -3.99
N TYR A 67 0.59 -6.16 -2.97
CA TYR A 67 -0.87 -6.04 -3.00
C TYR A 67 -1.40 -5.04 -4.04
N GLU A 68 -0.56 -4.11 -4.49
CA GLU A 68 -0.92 -3.14 -5.52
C GLU A 68 -0.93 -3.78 -6.91
N CYS A 69 -0.19 -4.87 -7.07
CA CYS A 69 -0.18 -5.66 -8.29
C CYS A 69 -1.40 -6.58 -8.37
N LYS A 70 -1.95 -6.77 -9.57
CA LYS A 70 -3.11 -7.66 -9.79
C LYS A 70 -2.72 -9.14 -9.69
N GLY A 71 -3.60 -9.95 -9.09
CA GLY A 71 -3.43 -11.40 -8.99
C GLY A 71 -2.17 -11.77 -8.19
N GLU A 72 -1.40 -12.73 -8.68
CA GLU A 72 -0.19 -13.26 -8.02
C GLU A 72 1.08 -12.45 -8.32
N LYS A 73 0.97 -11.38 -9.12
CA LYS A 73 2.13 -10.56 -9.48
C LYS A 73 2.74 -9.87 -8.26
N LYS A 74 4.07 -9.83 -8.23
CA LYS A 74 4.87 -9.16 -7.19
C LYS A 74 5.36 -7.80 -7.66
N CYS A 75 5.54 -6.90 -6.71
CA CYS A 75 6.15 -5.60 -6.95
C CYS A 75 7.67 -5.70 -6.85
N CYS A 76 8.34 -5.63 -8.00
CA CYS A 76 9.77 -5.91 -8.08
C CYS A 76 10.56 -4.68 -8.47
N LYS A 77 11.55 -4.34 -7.64
CA LYS A 77 12.44 -3.19 -7.86
C LYS A 77 13.50 -3.52 -8.90
N ASN A 78 13.71 -2.59 -9.83
CA ASN A 78 14.80 -2.59 -10.79
C ASN A 78 15.60 -1.27 -10.66
N GLN A 79 16.52 -1.03 -11.58
CA GLN A 79 17.36 0.19 -11.58
C GLN A 79 16.58 1.49 -11.82
N CYS A 80 15.36 1.42 -12.34
CA CYS A 80 14.55 2.59 -12.73
C CYS A 80 13.28 2.80 -11.91
N GLY A 81 12.96 1.90 -10.99
CA GLY A 81 11.73 1.96 -10.22
C GLY A 81 11.28 0.56 -9.81
N ALA A 82 9.97 0.36 -9.74
CA ALA A 82 9.35 -0.91 -9.43
C ALA A 82 8.24 -1.21 -10.41
N VAL A 83 8.11 -2.49 -10.76
CA VAL A 83 7.19 -3.00 -11.79
C VAL A 83 6.44 -4.23 -11.26
N CYS A 84 5.19 -4.39 -11.66
CA CYS A 84 4.40 -5.57 -11.33
C CYS A 84 4.73 -6.72 -12.30
N THR A 85 5.41 -7.76 -11.81
CA THR A 85 5.83 -8.89 -12.63
C THR A 85 5.43 -10.24 -12.01
N SER A 86 5.39 -11.29 -12.84
CA SER A 86 5.13 -12.65 -12.38
C SER A 86 6.26 -13.13 -11.46
N PRO A 87 5.96 -13.80 -10.34
CA PRO A 87 6.97 -14.30 -9.42
C PRO A 87 7.77 -15.45 -10.03
N ASP A 88 9.02 -15.59 -9.59
CA ASP A 88 9.78 -16.82 -9.71
C ASP A 88 9.45 -17.73 -8.53
N LEU A 89 8.77 -18.84 -8.82
CA LEU A 89 8.35 -19.83 -7.83
C LEU A 89 9.43 -20.88 -7.55
N SER A 90 10.50 -20.95 -8.36
CA SER A 90 11.56 -21.97 -8.22
C SER A 90 12.44 -21.80 -6.98
N LYS A 91 12.31 -20.66 -6.28
CA LYS A 91 13.11 -20.28 -5.12
C LYS A 91 12.26 -19.94 -3.88
N THR A 92 11.08 -20.54 -3.79
CA THR A 92 10.15 -20.38 -2.64
C THR A 92 10.48 -21.35 -1.53
#